data_AF-A0A3B9FP95-F1
#
_entry.id   AF-A0A3B9FP95-F1
#
_cell.length_a   1.000
_cell.length_b   1.000
_cell.length_c   1.000
_cell.angle_alpha   90.00
_cell.angle_beta   90.00
_cell.angle_gamma   90.00
#
_symmetry.space_group_name_H-M   'P 1'
#
loop_
_entity.id
_entity.type
_entity.pdbx_description
1 polymer ?
#
loop_
_entity_poly.entity_id
_entity_poly.type
_entity_poly.pdbx_seq_one_letter_code
_entity_poly.pdbx_strand_id
1 'polypeptide(L)'
;DKDRYNAAHSAMYEKNLHQLFKSLRKDFGAPKAKMVVATLGQTNKDTASGNEKLIIDGMFAFGKVHGDDAAVVYTHPVSMGGASNGHYGGNAKTYMNIGLAMGEAMVGLLKND
;
A
#
# COMPACT_ATOMS: atom_id res chain seq x y z
N ASP A 1 2.68 -1.04 13.54
CA ASP A 1 1.49 -1.76 13.00
C ASP A 1 0.21 -1.51 13.81
N LYS A 2 -0.25 -0.26 13.95
CA LYS A 2 -1.45 0.06 14.75
C LYS A 2 -2.71 -0.63 14.20
N ASP A 3 -2.92 -0.61 12.88
CA ASP A 3 -4.09 -1.20 12.25
C ASP A 3 -4.12 -2.71 12.39
N ARG A 4 -2.96 -3.37 12.24
CA ARG A 4 -2.82 -4.84 12.34
C ARG A 4 -3.24 -5.40 13.69
N TYR A 5 -3.03 -4.66 14.77
CA TYR A 5 -3.29 -5.16 16.13
C TYR A 5 -4.72 -4.92 16.62
N ASN A 6 -5.57 -4.26 15.82
CA ASN A 6 -6.94 -3.96 16.21
C ASN A 6 -7.90 -4.20 15.03
N ALA A 7 -8.86 -5.11 15.22
CA ALA A 7 -9.81 -5.48 14.17
C ALA A 7 -10.68 -4.31 13.70
N ALA A 8 -11.08 -3.42 14.62
CA ALA A 8 -11.85 -2.22 14.26
C ALA A 8 -11.03 -1.24 13.42
N HIS A 9 -9.72 -1.12 13.66
CA HIS A 9 -8.84 -0.32 12.80
C HIS A 9 -8.63 -0.99 11.43
N SER A 10 -8.33 -2.30 11.42
CA SER A 10 -8.15 -3.08 10.18
C SER A 10 -9.37 -3.01 9.26
N ALA A 11 -10.57 -3.13 9.82
CA ALA A 11 -11.83 -3.02 9.06
C ALA A 11 -12.05 -1.64 8.45
N MET A 12 -11.36 -0.61 8.93
CA MET A 12 -11.48 0.77 8.46
C MET A 12 -10.35 1.18 7.51
N TYR A 13 -9.45 0.25 7.16
CA TYR A 13 -8.21 0.57 6.43
C TYR A 13 -8.50 1.21 5.06
N GLU A 14 -9.37 0.59 4.26
CA GLU A 14 -9.81 1.12 2.96
C GLU A 14 -10.38 2.54 3.10
N LYS A 15 -11.40 2.70 3.95
CA LYS A 15 -12.07 3.98 4.18
C LYS A 15 -11.07 5.07 4.59
N ASN A 16 -10.15 4.75 5.49
CA ASN A 16 -9.15 5.71 5.96
C ASN A 16 -8.13 6.06 4.86
N LEU A 17 -7.75 5.09 4.00
CA LEU A 17 -6.88 5.33 2.86
C LEU A 17 -7.53 6.26 1.81
N HIS A 18 -8.84 6.10 1.55
CA HIS A 18 -9.60 7.06 0.73
C HIS A 18 -9.57 8.47 1.32
N GLN A 19 -9.78 8.62 2.64
CA GLN A 19 -9.74 9.94 3.28
C GLN A 19 -8.34 10.54 3.23
N LEU A 20 -7.29 9.74 3.46
CA LEU A 20 -5.91 10.21 3.36
C LEU A 20 -5.61 10.75 1.96
N PHE A 21 -5.94 9.99 0.92
CA PHE A 21 -5.70 10.42 -0.46
C PHE A 21 -6.43 11.72 -0.80
N LYS A 22 -7.71 11.82 -0.40
CA LYS A 22 -8.52 13.03 -0.56
C LYS A 22 -7.91 14.23 0.16
N SER A 23 -7.52 14.06 1.42
CA SER A 23 -6.94 15.14 2.24
C SER A 23 -5.60 15.62 1.67
N LEU A 24 -4.72 14.70 1.28
CA LEU A 24 -3.44 15.08 0.66
C LEU A 24 -3.64 15.91 -0.62
N ARG A 25 -4.52 15.47 -1.53
CA ARG A 25 -4.83 16.26 -2.74
C ARG A 25 -5.36 17.66 -2.41
N LYS A 26 -6.23 17.77 -1.39
CA LYS A 26 -6.79 19.05 -0.95
C LYS A 26 -5.72 19.96 -0.35
N ASP A 27 -4.97 19.47 0.63
CA ASP A 27 -4.06 20.27 1.45
C ASP A 27 -2.86 20.78 0.64
N PHE A 28 -2.45 20.03 -0.39
CA PHE A 28 -1.39 20.43 -1.31
C PHE A 28 -1.92 21.14 -2.58
N GLY A 29 -3.23 21.38 -2.70
CA GLY A 29 -3.81 22.01 -3.90
C GLY A 29 -3.54 21.22 -5.19
N ALA A 30 -3.39 19.91 -5.10
CA ALA A 30 -2.93 19.03 -6.15
C ALA A 30 -4.00 17.98 -6.53
N PRO A 31 -5.13 18.39 -7.15
CA PRO A 31 -6.29 17.51 -7.37
C PRO A 31 -6.00 16.33 -8.32
N LYS A 32 -4.94 16.41 -9.12
CA LYS A 32 -4.50 15.36 -10.06
C LYS A 32 -3.34 14.52 -9.54
N ALA A 33 -2.82 14.78 -8.34
CA ALA A 33 -1.67 14.04 -7.83
C ALA A 33 -1.96 12.54 -7.75
N LYS A 34 -1.08 11.72 -8.30
CA LYS A 34 -1.17 10.26 -8.27
C LYS A 34 -0.68 9.70 -6.94
N MET A 35 -1.15 8.50 -6.59
CA MET A 35 -0.72 7.81 -5.37
C MET A 35 -0.27 6.38 -5.66
N VAL A 36 0.87 5.98 -5.10
CA VAL A 36 1.32 4.58 -5.10
C VAL A 36 1.38 4.09 -3.67
N VAL A 37 0.77 2.93 -3.41
CA VAL A 37 0.72 2.31 -2.07
C VAL A 37 1.36 0.94 -2.14
N ALA A 38 2.30 0.64 -1.23
CA ALA A 38 2.93 -0.67 -1.11
C ALA A 38 2.25 -1.50 -0.01
N THR A 39 1.92 -2.76 -0.29
CA THR A 39 1.44 -3.70 0.74
C THR A 39 2.54 -4.03 1.77
N LEU A 40 2.19 -4.72 2.85
CA LEU A 40 3.18 -5.25 3.79
C LEU A 40 3.88 -6.48 3.18
N GLY A 41 5.20 -6.45 3.11
CA GLY A 41 5.99 -7.52 2.46
C GLY A 41 5.84 -8.91 3.11
N GLN A 42 5.52 -8.98 4.40
CA GLN A 42 5.28 -10.26 5.08
C GLN A 42 3.93 -10.91 4.73
N THR A 43 2.99 -10.14 4.17
CA THR A 43 1.60 -10.56 4.02
C THR A 43 1.35 -11.17 2.65
N ASN A 44 1.11 -12.47 2.62
CA ASN A 44 0.68 -13.17 1.42
C ASN A 44 -0.82 -12.94 1.20
N LYS A 45 -1.22 -12.33 0.07
CA LYS A 45 -2.62 -11.98 -0.20
C LYS A 45 -3.57 -13.18 -0.31
N ASP A 46 -3.05 -14.35 -0.69
CA ASP A 46 -3.83 -15.55 -0.96
C ASP A 46 -4.05 -16.38 0.32
N THR A 47 -3.14 -16.28 1.29
CA THR A 47 -3.21 -17.04 2.55
C THR A 47 -3.41 -16.18 3.80
N ALA A 48 -3.39 -14.85 3.67
CA ALA A 48 -3.62 -13.95 4.79
C ALA A 48 -5.02 -14.18 5.40
N SER A 49 -5.12 -14.00 6.71
CA SER A 49 -6.36 -14.11 7.47
C SER A 49 -6.46 -12.98 8.51
N GLY A 50 -7.65 -12.83 9.10
CA GLY A 50 -7.91 -11.83 10.13
C GLY A 50 -7.55 -10.41 9.70
N ASN A 51 -6.91 -9.67 10.60
CA ASN A 51 -6.57 -8.26 10.42
C ASN A 51 -5.65 -8.00 9.21
N GLU A 52 -4.69 -8.89 8.94
CA GLU A 52 -3.81 -8.74 7.78
C GLU A 52 -4.59 -8.87 6.46
N LYS A 53 -5.59 -9.76 6.41
CA LYS A 53 -6.46 -9.92 5.24
C LYS A 53 -7.33 -8.68 5.02
N LEU A 54 -7.93 -8.16 6.09
CA LEU A 54 -8.73 -6.93 6.01
C LEU A 54 -7.92 -5.74 5.47
N ILE A 55 -6.68 -5.59 5.94
CA ILE A 55 -5.79 -4.52 5.50
C ILE A 55 -5.44 -4.69 4.01
N ILE A 56 -4.91 -5.85 3.62
CA ILE A 56 -4.45 -6.04 2.23
C ILE A 56 -5.61 -5.99 1.22
N ASP A 57 -6.79 -6.50 1.59
CA ASP A 57 -7.99 -6.37 0.76
C ASP A 57 -8.42 -4.91 0.62
N GLY A 58 -8.41 -4.15 1.72
CA GLY A 58 -8.73 -2.73 1.68
C GLY A 58 -7.76 -1.91 0.83
N MET A 59 -6.47 -2.28 0.82
CA MET A 59 -5.48 -1.67 -0.09
C MET A 59 -5.82 -1.94 -1.55
N PHE A 60 -6.07 -3.19 -1.92
CA PHE A 60 -6.42 -3.53 -3.31
C PHE A 60 -7.77 -2.96 -3.74
N ALA A 61 -8.76 -2.91 -2.85
CA ALA A 61 -10.05 -2.28 -3.10
C ALA A 61 -9.89 -0.78 -3.39
N PHE A 62 -9.09 -0.06 -2.59
CA PHE A 62 -8.74 1.33 -2.85
C PHE A 62 -8.13 1.51 -4.24
N GLY A 63 -7.12 0.72 -4.61
CA GLY A 63 -6.50 0.81 -5.95
C GLY A 63 -7.50 0.57 -7.07
N LYS A 64 -8.37 -0.44 -6.92
CA LYS A 64 -9.42 -0.75 -7.90
C LYS A 64 -10.41 0.41 -8.08
N VAL A 65 -10.78 1.09 -7.00
CA VAL A 65 -11.73 2.22 -7.06
C VAL A 65 -11.13 3.45 -7.74
N HIS A 66 -9.82 3.69 -7.57
CA HIS A 66 -9.17 4.88 -8.12
C HIS A 66 -8.57 4.69 -9.52
N GLY A 67 -8.39 3.46 -9.98
CA GLY A 67 -7.91 3.18 -11.34
C GLY A 67 -6.61 3.93 -11.66
N ASP A 68 -6.62 4.75 -12.71
CA ASP A 68 -5.43 5.51 -13.16
C ASP A 68 -4.98 6.62 -12.20
N ASP A 69 -5.70 6.87 -11.10
CA ASP A 69 -5.27 7.80 -10.05
C ASP A 69 -4.39 7.16 -8.97
N ALA A 70 -4.46 5.83 -8.81
CA ALA A 70 -3.67 5.14 -7.80
C ALA A 70 -3.29 3.70 -8.15
N ALA A 71 -2.08 3.31 -7.78
CA ALA A 71 -1.59 1.94 -7.94
C ALA A 71 -1.27 1.30 -6.58
N VAL A 72 -1.49 -0.02 -6.48
CA VAL A 72 -1.14 -0.82 -5.31
C VAL A 72 -0.08 -1.84 -5.70
N VAL A 73 1.09 -1.73 -5.10
CA VAL A 73 2.23 -2.64 -5.33
C VAL A 73 2.16 -3.78 -4.34
N TYR A 74 1.96 -5.01 -4.85
CA TYR A 74 2.03 -6.22 -4.04
C TYR A 74 3.49 -6.57 -3.74
N THR A 75 3.95 -6.24 -2.54
CA THR A 75 5.37 -6.30 -2.17
C THR A 75 5.83 -7.66 -1.66
N HIS A 76 4.92 -8.60 -1.36
CA HIS A 76 5.29 -9.89 -0.79
C HIS A 76 6.30 -10.68 -1.64
N PRO A 77 6.15 -10.80 -2.97
CA PRO A 77 7.10 -11.55 -3.79
C PRO A 77 8.48 -10.90 -3.92
N VAL A 78 8.58 -9.60 -3.65
CA VAL A 78 9.82 -8.82 -3.80
C VAL A 78 10.49 -8.50 -2.47
N SER A 79 9.86 -8.89 -1.35
CA SER A 79 10.40 -8.80 0.00
C SER A 79 11.29 -10.01 0.30
N MET A 80 12.47 -9.78 0.87
CA MET A 80 13.39 -10.85 1.26
C MET A 80 13.10 -11.40 2.68
N GLY A 81 11.88 -11.19 3.17
CA GLY A 81 11.43 -11.61 4.50
C GLY A 81 11.61 -10.54 5.58
N GLY A 82 11.39 -10.95 6.83
CA GLY A 82 11.33 -10.06 7.98
C GLY A 82 9.96 -9.41 8.15
N ALA A 83 9.66 -9.01 9.39
CA ALA A 83 8.39 -8.39 9.69
C ALA A 83 8.41 -6.87 9.47
N SER A 84 7.26 -6.27 9.13
CA SER A 84 7.11 -4.81 8.95
C SER A 84 7.45 -4.03 10.21
N ASN A 85 6.97 -4.50 11.37
CA ASN A 85 7.31 -3.92 12.67
C ASN A 85 8.77 -4.18 13.09
N GLY A 86 9.45 -5.13 12.44
CA GLY A 86 10.89 -5.35 12.53
C GLY A 86 11.67 -4.66 11.41
N HIS A 87 11.05 -3.74 10.67
CA HIS A 87 11.68 -2.98 9.59
C HIS A 87 12.38 -3.87 8.55
N TYR A 88 11.72 -4.96 8.13
CA TYR A 88 12.24 -5.96 7.19
C TYR A 88 13.59 -6.56 7.62
N GLY A 89 13.86 -6.60 8.93
CA GLY A 89 15.15 -7.04 9.48
C GLY A 89 16.33 -6.18 9.04
N GLY A 90 16.09 -4.92 8.63
CA GLY A 90 17.12 -4.07 8.06
C GLY A 90 17.62 -4.50 6.67
N ASN A 91 16.89 -5.38 5.97
CA ASN A 91 17.32 -5.91 4.69
C ASN A 91 17.29 -4.84 3.58
N ALA A 92 18.47 -4.31 3.23
CA ALA A 92 18.62 -3.27 2.21
C ALA A 92 18.04 -3.67 0.83
N LYS A 93 18.13 -4.95 0.46
CA LYS A 93 17.59 -5.44 -0.82
C LYS A 93 16.06 -5.35 -0.86
N THR A 94 15.37 -5.67 0.24
CA THR A 94 13.92 -5.47 0.36
C THR A 94 13.53 -4.01 0.12
N TYR A 95 14.23 -3.06 0.75
CA TYR A 95 13.97 -1.63 0.56
C TYR A 95 14.17 -1.20 -0.89
N MET A 96 15.29 -1.62 -1.51
CA MET A 96 15.56 -1.31 -2.92
C MET A 96 14.50 -1.89 -3.84
N ASN A 97 14.15 -3.17 -3.68
CA ASN A 97 13.14 -3.83 -4.52
C ASN A 97 11.77 -3.15 -4.43
N ILE A 98 11.32 -2.82 -3.20
CA ILE A 98 10.05 -2.12 -3.00
C ILE A 98 10.11 -0.72 -3.62
N GLY A 99 11.22 0.01 -3.43
CA GLY A 99 11.41 1.34 -4.01
C GLY A 99 11.35 1.33 -5.54
N LEU A 100 12.05 0.38 -6.18
CA LEU A 100 12.02 0.21 -7.64
C LEU A 100 10.59 -0.11 -8.12
N ALA A 101 9.90 -1.07 -7.50
CA ALA A 101 8.54 -1.44 -7.88
C ALA A 101 7.54 -0.28 -7.71
N MET A 102 7.66 0.51 -6.63
CA MET A 102 6.84 1.71 -6.43
C MET A 102 7.15 2.80 -7.46
N GLY A 103 8.43 2.98 -7.82
CA GLY A 103 8.86 3.94 -8.83
C GLY A 103 8.33 3.58 -10.22
N GLU A 104 8.44 2.31 -10.61
CA GLU A 104 7.88 1.79 -11.86
C GLU A 104 6.36 1.99 -11.92
N ALA A 105 5.64 1.69 -10.83
CA ALA A 105 4.19 1.93 -10.75
C ALA A 105 3.84 3.41 -10.90
N MET A 106 4.60 4.32 -10.27
CA MET A 106 4.38 5.77 -10.39
C MET A 106 4.62 6.24 -11.82
N VAL A 107 5.70 5.78 -12.48
CA VAL A 107 5.95 6.10 -13.90
C VAL A 107 4.81 5.59 -14.78
N GLY A 108 4.23 4.42 -14.47
CA GLY A 108 3.04 3.90 -15.16
C GLY A 108 1.84 4.84 -15.04
N LEU A 109 1.50 5.28 -13.83
CA LEU A 109 0.39 6.22 -13.59
C LEU A 109 0.59 7.55 -14.32
N LEU A 110 1.81 8.08 -14.33
CA LEU A 110 2.13 9.37 -14.96
C LEU A 110 2.16 9.32 -16.49
N LYS A 111 2.35 8.14 -17.10
CA LYS A 111 2.27 7.98 -18.56
C LYS A 111 0.83 7.87 -19.07
N ASN A 112 -0.11 7.52 -18.19
CA ASN A 112 -1.52 7.39 -18.49
C ASN A 112 -2.33 8.68 -18.18
N ASP A 113 -1.66 9.74 -17.72
CA ASP A 113 -2.21 11.08 -17.45
C ASP A 113 -2.29 11.95 -18.71
#